data_AF-A0A1J3DCW5-F1
#
_entry.id   AF-A0A1J3DCW5-F1
#
_cell.length_a   1.000
_cell.length_b   1.000
_cell.length_c   1.000
_cell.angle_alpha   90.00
_cell.angle_beta   90.00
_cell.angle_gamma   90.00
#
_symmetry.space_group_name_H-M   'P 1'
#
loop_
_entity.id
_entity.type
_entity.pdbx_description
1 polymer ?
#
loop_
_entity_poly.entity_id
_entity_poly.type
_entity_poly.pdbx_seq_one_letter_code
_entity_poly.pdbx_strand_id
1 'polypeptide(L)'
;VSRVCHCEGLLLCTTEAYSWLAVWNPYSGQTRWVSVEPTSVHHRKLWYSHALGYEKENGGKSYKILRFAYLDSKRSVHEMYELKSNSWRVL
;
A
#
# COMPACT_ATOMS: atom_id res chain seq x y z
N VAL A 1 -2.72 4.82 -14.30
CA VAL A 1 -1.85 4.16 -13.29
C VAL A 1 -0.57 4.96 -13.24
N SER A 2 -0.12 5.39 -12.05
CA SER A 2 1.06 6.25 -11.90
C SER A 2 2.35 5.46 -11.62
N ARG A 3 2.26 4.43 -10.77
CA ARG A 3 3.37 3.53 -10.45
C ARG A 3 2.84 2.11 -10.28
N VAL A 4 3.71 1.15 -10.55
CA VAL A 4 3.46 -0.29 -10.37
C VAL A 4 4.65 -0.90 -9.66
N CYS A 5 4.42 -1.69 -8.62
CA CYS A 5 5.43 -2.56 -8.03
C CYS A 5 4.92 -4.00 -7.95
N HIS A 6 5.83 -4.97 -8.04
CA HIS A 6 5.47 -6.39 -8.01
C HIS A 6 5.95 -7.08 -6.73
N CYS A 7 5.25 -8.13 -6.32
CA CYS A 7 5.71 -9.07 -5.30
C CYS A 7 5.10 -10.44 -5.56
N GLU A 8 5.91 -11.44 -5.90
CA GLU A 8 5.50 -12.85 -5.99
C GLU A 8 4.22 -13.09 -6.83
N GLY A 9 4.13 -12.43 -7.99
CA GLY A 9 2.99 -12.57 -8.89
C GLY A 9 1.80 -11.66 -8.58
N LEU A 10 1.86 -10.83 -7.54
CA LEU A 10 0.92 -9.73 -7.32
C LEU A 10 1.52 -8.40 -7.78
N LEU A 11 0.66 -7.53 -8.29
CA LEU A 11 0.97 -6.16 -8.66
C LEU A 11 0.27 -5.19 -7.73
N LEU A 12 0.99 -4.18 -7.24
CA LEU A 12 0.42 -3.03 -6.56
C LEU A 12 0.49 -1.83 -7.50
N CYS A 13 -0.67 -1.33 -7.87
CA CYS A 13 -0.84 -0.18 -8.77
C CYS A 13 -1.31 1.03 -7.96
N THR A 14 -0.65 2.17 -8.15
CA THR A 14 -1.03 3.44 -7.51
C THR A 14 -1.72 4.38 -8.51
N THR A 15 -2.61 5.22 -8.01
CA THR A 15 -3.17 6.36 -8.76
C THR A 15 -2.33 7.62 -8.51
N GLU A 16 -2.41 8.62 -9.39
CA GLU A 16 -1.68 9.90 -9.22
C GLU A 16 -2.14 10.67 -7.98
N ALA A 17 -3.41 10.54 -7.61
CA ALA A 17 -3.99 11.15 -6.41
C ALA A 17 -3.62 10.43 -5.10
N TYR A 18 -2.89 9.31 -5.17
CA TYR A 18 -2.49 8.48 -4.03
C TYR A 18 -3.61 8.11 -3.04
N SER A 19 -4.86 8.22 -3.47
CA SER A 19 -6.06 8.01 -2.65
C SER A 19 -6.59 6.58 -2.77
N TRP A 20 -6.13 5.87 -3.79
CA TRP A 20 -6.53 4.50 -4.08
C TRP A 20 -5.33 3.69 -4.55
N LEU A 21 -5.26 2.47 -4.04
CA LEU A 21 -4.31 1.44 -4.43
C LEU A 21 -5.07 0.24 -4.98
N ALA A 22 -4.58 -0.34 -6.06
CA ALA A 22 -5.08 -1.61 -6.58
C ALA A 22 -4.04 -2.70 -6.35
N VAL A 23 -4.42 -3.75 -5.62
CA VAL A 23 -3.68 -5.01 -5.58
C VAL A 23 -4.29 -5.93 -6.61
N TRP A 24 -3.54 -6.21 -7.67
CA TRP A 24 -3.99 -7.01 -8.80
C TRP A 24 -3.22 -8.33 -8.88
N ASN A 25 -3.95 -9.42 -8.99
CA ASN A 25 -3.44 -10.72 -9.38
C ASN A 25 -3.67 -10.91 -10.89
N PRO A 26 -2.65 -10.72 -11.75
CA PRO A 26 -2.79 -10.90 -13.19
C PRO A 26 -3.10 -12.35 -13.60
N TYR A 27 -2.70 -13.34 -12.81
CA TYR A 27 -2.97 -14.76 -13.12
C TYR A 27 -4.45 -15.11 -12.95
N SER A 28 -5.08 -14.68 -11.86
CA SER A 28 -6.50 -14.95 -11.61
C SER A 28 -7.44 -13.84 -12.08
N GLY A 29 -6.92 -12.71 -12.55
CA GLY A 29 -7.68 -11.51 -12.89
C GLY A 29 -8.27 -10.77 -11.68
N GLN A 30 -8.04 -11.25 -10.45
CA GLN A 30 -8.62 -10.67 -9.25
C GLN A 30 -7.97 -9.34 -8.91
N THR A 31 -8.79 -8.30 -8.72
CA THR A 31 -8.32 -6.97 -8.29
C THR A 31 -8.99 -6.59 -6.99
N ARG A 32 -8.18 -6.13 -6.03
CA ARG A 32 -8.64 -5.57 -4.77
C ARG A 32 -8.28 -4.10 -4.70
N TRP A 33 -9.29 -3.26 -4.56
CA TRP A 33 -9.12 -1.84 -4.32
C TRP A 33 -8.98 -1.57 -2.83
N VAL A 34 -8.01 -0.75 -2.48
CA VAL A 34 -7.74 -0.29 -1.11
C VAL A 34 -7.86 1.22 -1.12
N SER A 35 -8.82 1.73 -0.34
CA SER A 35 -8.94 3.16 -0.10
C SER A 35 -7.83 3.62 0.84
N VAL A 36 -7.25 4.76 0.53
CA VAL A 36 -6.28 5.46 1.35
C VAL A 36 -6.91 6.78 1.73
N GLU A 37 -7.55 6.84 2.90
CA GLU A 37 -8.02 8.11 3.43
C GLU A 37 -6.81 8.92 3.92
N PRO A 38 -6.59 10.14 3.39
CA PRO A 38 -5.62 11.04 3.99
C PRO A 38 -6.11 11.40 5.39
N THR A 39 -5.47 10.83 6.41
CA THR A 39 -5.79 11.04 7.84
C THR A 39 -5.61 12.50 8.28
N SER A 40 -4.97 13.35 7.47
CA SER A 40 -4.85 14.79 7.72
C SER A 40 -4.63 15.59 6.43
N VAL A 41 -4.87 16.90 6.50
CA VAL A 41 -4.60 17.86 5.41
C VAL A 41 -3.11 17.90 5.06
N HIS A 42 -2.22 17.68 6.04
CA HIS A 42 -0.78 17.60 5.81
C HIS A 42 -0.41 16.37 4.98
N HIS A 43 -1.08 15.23 5.20
CA HIS A 43 -0.88 14.02 4.41
C HIS A 43 -1.25 14.22 2.94
N ARG A 44 -2.21 15.08 2.59
CA ARG A 44 -2.61 15.32 1.19
C ARG A 44 -1.52 15.94 0.30
N LYS A 45 -0.50 16.58 0.90
CA LYS A 45 0.58 17.26 0.16
C LYS A 45 1.85 16.41 0.03
N LEU A 46 1.86 15.19 0.59
CA LEU A 46 3.05 14.35 0.61
C LEU A 46 3.12 13.45 -0.63
N TRP A 47 4.34 13.24 -1.12
CA TRP A 47 4.62 12.27 -2.17
C TRP A 47 4.83 10.89 -1.55
N TYR A 48 3.81 10.04 -1.63
CA TYR A 48 3.88 8.70 -1.04
C TYR A 48 4.58 7.70 -1.94
N SER A 49 5.44 6.92 -1.31
CA SER A 49 5.98 5.69 -1.88
C SER A 49 5.29 4.48 -1.26
N HIS A 50 5.20 3.42 -2.03
CA HIS A 50 4.51 2.19 -1.64
C HIS A 50 5.39 0.98 -1.94
N ALA A 51 5.33 -0.01 -1.06
CA ALA A 51 5.95 -1.31 -1.26
C ALA A 51 4.92 -2.41 -0.96
N LEU A 52 4.96 -3.47 -1.75
CA LEU A 52 4.17 -4.68 -1.53
C LEU A 52 5.09 -5.78 -0.98
N GLY A 53 4.66 -6.42 0.10
CA GLY A 53 5.39 -7.52 0.71
C GLY A 53 4.44 -8.52 1.35
N TYR A 54 4.99 -9.53 2.01
CA TYR A 54 4.20 -10.49 2.78
C TYR A 54 4.99 -11.04 3.96
N GLU A 55 4.25 -11.51 4.94
CA GLU A 55 4.75 -12.36 6.01
C GLU A 55 4.39 -13.82 5.71
N LYS A 56 5.31 -14.74 6.00
CA LYS A 56 5.06 -16.17 5.85
C LYS A 56 4.39 -16.66 7.13
N GLU A 57 3.18 -17.18 6.99
CA GLU A 57 2.39 -17.72 8.11
C GLU A 57 2.05 -19.18 7.85
N ASN A 58 1.67 -19.91 8.91
CA ASN A 58 1.18 -21.28 8.77
C ASN A 58 -0.09 -21.28 7.91
N GLY A 59 0.02 -21.79 6.68
CA GLY A 59 -1.10 -21.82 5.72
C GLY A 59 -1.02 -20.81 4.57
N GLY A 60 0.03 -20.00 4.46
CA GLY A 60 0.25 -19.20 3.24
C GLY A 60 1.03 -17.90 3.44
N LYS A 61 0.76 -16.94 2.54
CA LYS A 61 1.36 -15.60 2.55
C LYS A 61 0.34 -14.57 3.02
N SER A 62 0.73 -13.77 4.01
CA SER A 62 -0.05 -12.66 4.52
C SER A 62 0.47 -11.36 3.92
N TYR A 63 -0.13 -10.97 2.79
CA TYR A 63 0.31 -9.80 2.06
C TYR A 63 0.02 -8.50 2.81
N LYS A 64 0.95 -7.56 2.73
CA LYS A 64 0.90 -6.25 3.38
C LYS A 64 1.40 -5.17 2.42
N ILE A 65 0.88 -3.96 2.55
CA ILE A 65 1.34 -2.79 1.81
C ILE A 65 1.97 -1.84 2.81
N LEU A 66 3.23 -1.47 2.59
CA LEU A 66 3.86 -0.36 3.29
C LEU A 66 3.63 0.91 2.48
N ARG A 67 3.12 1.95 3.13
CA ARG A 67 2.99 3.30 2.62
C ARG A 67 3.87 4.21 3.45
N PHE A 68 4.70 5.02 2.80
CA PHE A 68 5.60 5.93 3.51
C PHE A 68 5.84 7.22 2.75
N ALA A 69 6.08 8.28 3.51
CA ALA A 69 6.47 9.59 2.99
C ALA A 69 7.37 10.31 4.00
N TYR A 70 8.29 11.11 3.49
CA TYR A 70 9.11 12.01 4.30
C TYR A 70 8.43 13.39 4.37
N LEU A 71 8.22 13.92 5.58
CA LEU A 71 7.83 15.31 5.79
C LEU A 71 9.05 16.23 5.68
N ASP A 72 10.12 15.84 6.37
CA ASP A 72 11.39 16.55 6.42
C ASP A 72 12.54 15.55 6.72
N SER A 73 13.76 16.05 6.90
CA SER A 73 14.94 15.22 7.18
C SER A 73 14.86 14.36 8.45
N LYS A 74 13.92 14.66 9.36
CA LYS A 74 13.77 14.02 10.69
C LYS A 74 12.41 13.35 10.87
N ARG A 75 11.38 13.75 10.11
CA ARG A 75 10.01 13.27 10.26
C ARG A 75 9.57 12.51 9.02
N SER A 76 9.05 11.32 9.23
CA SER A 76 8.40 10.51 8.21
C SER A 76 7.13 9.86 8.76
N VAL A 77 6.26 9.53 7.83
CA VAL A 77 4.98 8.86 8.10
C VAL A 77 5.11 7.47 7.52
N HIS A 78 4.75 6.47 8.32
CA HIS A 78 4.73 5.09 7.89
C HIS A 78 3.39 4.48 8.29
N GLU A 79 2.72 3.89 7.32
CA GLU A 79 1.45 3.21 7.51
C GLU A 79 1.55 1.85 6.85
N MET A 80 0.98 0.84 7.49
CA MET A 80 0.93 -0.50 6.95
C MET A 80 -0.51 -0.95 6.80
N TYR A 81 -0.84 -1.44 5.61
CA TYR A 81 -2.11 -2.07 5.33
C TYR A 81 -1.96 -3.58 5.34
N GLU A 82 -2.80 -4.26 6.10
CA GLU A 82 -2.83 -5.71 6.15
C GLU A 82 -4.00 -6.23 5.32
N LEU A 83 -3.71 -7.02 4.27
CA LEU A 83 -4.75 -7.50 3.36
C LEU A 83 -5.72 -8.47 4.05
N LYS A 84 -5.25 -9.25 5.03
CA LYS A 84 -6.09 -10.21 5.76
C LYS A 84 -7.15 -9.51 6.61
N SER A 85 -6.74 -8.51 7.39
CA SER A 85 -7.64 -7.76 8.29
C SER A 85 -8.39 -6.63 7.59
N ASN A 86 -8.00 -6.26 6.37
CA ASN A 86 -8.57 -5.12 5.63
C ASN A 86 -8.45 -3.80 6.41
N SER A 87 -7.31 -3.59 7.09
CA SER A 87 -7.11 -2.45 7.96
C SER A 87 -5.75 -1.79 7.78
N TRP A 88 -5.73 -0.48 7.95
CA TRP A 88 -4.51 0.32 8.10
C TRP A 88 -4.10 0.38 9.56
N ARG A 89 -2.79 0.40 9.81
CA ARG A 89 -2.20 0.75 11.10
C ARG A 89 -1.03 1.71 10.90
N VAL A 90 -0.86 2.64 11.84
CA VAL A 90 0.30 3.53 11.88
C VAL A 90 1.47 2.78 12.51
N LEU A 91 2.66 2.95 11.96
CA LEU A 91 3.91 2.39 12.48
C LEU A 91 4.74 3.42 13.24
#